data_AF-A0A4P9K353-F1
#
_entry.id   AF-A0A4P9K353-F1
#
_cell.length_a   1.000
_cell.length_b   1.000
_cell.length_c   1.000
_cell.angle_alpha   90.00
_cell.angle_beta   90.00
_cell.angle_gamma   90.00
#
_symmetry.space_group_name_H-M   'P 1'
#
loop_
_entity.id
_entity.type
_entity.pdbx_description
1 polymer ?
#
loop_
_entity_poly.entity_id
_entity_poly.type
_entity_poly.pdbx_seq_one_letter_code
_entity_poly.pdbx_strand_id
1 'polypeptide(L)'
;MEITVWAGWLSGIAIGLFVILHFWLIGKPAGCSTGYGNVCGYLCKNMRYFKEGEYKNLNNIKLWFLIGIPLGGLISGLTSEQPWHLSFDMGMYDEILPQSAAAKAIWLTFGGMLLGFGARLAGACTTGHALVGGAMLNPPSLLAGVVFFMSAMITTHLLFGT
;
A
#
# COMPACT_ATOMS: atom_id res chain seq x y z
N MET A 1 24.93 4.60 -6.47
CA MET A 1 24.14 5.24 -5.40
C MET A 1 24.47 4.51 -4.11
N GLU A 2 25.15 5.17 -3.17
CA GLU A 2 25.21 4.65 -1.80
C GLU A 2 23.84 4.89 -1.17
N ILE A 3 23.11 3.82 -0.90
CA ILE A 3 21.82 3.89 -0.22
C ILE A 3 22.12 3.95 1.28
N THR A 4 21.81 5.07 1.93
CA THR A 4 21.90 5.18 3.38
C THR A 4 20.74 4.39 4.00
N VAL A 5 21.02 3.14 4.34
CA VAL A 5 20.02 2.25 4.95
C VAL A 5 19.88 2.62 6.42
N TRP A 6 18.73 3.17 6.79
CA TRP A 6 18.39 3.39 8.20
C TRP A 6 18.26 2.03 8.89
N ALA A 7 18.68 1.96 10.15
CA ALA A 7 18.57 0.73 10.90
C ALA A 7 17.08 0.30 11.00
N GLY A 8 16.74 -0.90 10.54
CA GLY A 8 15.35 -1.32 10.39
C GLY A 8 14.52 -1.30 11.69
N TRP A 9 15.16 -1.45 12.85
CA TRP A 9 14.50 -1.31 14.15
C TRP A 9 13.97 0.11 14.40
N LEU A 10 14.67 1.15 13.91
CA LEU A 10 14.24 2.53 14.04
C LEU A 10 12.97 2.79 13.23
N SER A 11 12.93 2.31 11.99
CA SER A 11 11.72 2.35 11.15
C SER A 11 10.57 1.55 11.77
N GLY A 12 10.86 0.38 12.35
CA GLY A 12 9.87 -0.44 13.05
C GLY A 12 9.23 0.27 14.24
N ILE A 13 10.04 0.89 15.10
CA ILE A 13 9.55 1.69 16.24
C ILE A 13 8.73 2.88 15.75
N ALA A 14 9.20 3.60 14.73
CA ALA A 14 8.50 4.75 14.18
C ALA A 14 7.12 4.37 13.61
N ILE A 15 7.02 3.27 12.87
CA ILE A 15 5.76 2.76 12.33
C ILE A 15 4.83 2.28 13.47
N GLY A 16 5.37 1.59 14.48
CA GLY A 16 4.59 1.16 15.64
C GLY A 16 4.00 2.32 16.42
N LEU A 17 4.83 3.33 16.72
CA LEU A 17 4.37 4.58 17.35
C LEU A 17 3.32 5.29 16.51
N PHE A 18 3.51 5.36 15.18
CA PHE A 18 2.53 5.93 14.28
C PHE A 18 1.17 5.22 14.37
N VAL A 19 1.15 3.88 14.36
CA VAL A 19 -0.10 3.10 14.45
C VAL A 19 -0.81 3.35 15.79
N ILE A 20 -0.06 3.39 16.89
CA ILE A 20 -0.61 3.67 18.23
C ILE A 20 -1.20 5.08 18.28
N LEU A 21 -0.44 6.09 17.82
CA LEU A 21 -0.89 7.49 17.79
C LEU A 21 -2.11 7.67 16.88
N HIS A 22 -2.11 7.05 15.71
CA HIS A 22 -3.23 7.07 14.79
C HIS A 22 -4.49 6.49 15.46
N PHE A 23 -4.36 5.31 16.08
CA PHE A 23 -5.48 4.68 16.77
C PHE A 23 -5.97 5.52 17.96
N TRP A 24 -5.07 6.13 18.73
CA TRP A 24 -5.40 6.96 19.88
C TRP A 24 -6.13 8.26 19.48
N LEU A 25 -5.70 8.93 18.42
CA LEU A 25 -6.31 10.18 17.96
C LEU A 25 -7.64 9.98 17.23
N ILE A 26 -7.78 8.90 16.47
CA ILE A 26 -8.88 8.72 15.51
C ILE A 26 -9.89 7.66 15.97
N GLY A 27 -9.48 6.73 16.85
CA GLY A 27 -10.30 5.62 17.32
C GLY A 27 -10.65 4.60 16.24
N LYS A 28 -10.00 4.66 15.07
CA LYS A 28 -10.21 3.72 13.95
C LYS A 28 -8.89 3.15 13.46
N PRO A 29 -8.89 1.89 12.99
CA PRO A 29 -7.69 1.28 12.43
C PRO A 29 -7.29 1.94 11.10
N ALA A 30 -5.99 2.11 10.88
CA ALA A 30 -5.44 2.59 9.62
C ALA A 30 -5.65 1.55 8.50
N GLY A 31 -5.95 2.02 7.28
CA GLY A 31 -6.10 1.14 6.13
C GLY A 31 -6.25 1.87 4.82
N CYS A 32 -5.55 1.39 3.78
CA CYS A 32 -5.49 2.04 2.47
C CYS A 32 -6.64 1.63 1.54
N SER A 33 -7.08 0.36 1.57
CA SER A 33 -8.05 -0.20 0.62
C SER A 33 -9.38 0.56 0.58
N THR A 34 -9.94 0.90 1.74
CA THR A 34 -11.18 1.71 1.80
C THR A 34 -10.92 3.14 1.27
N GLY A 35 -9.73 3.69 1.49
CA GLY A 35 -9.33 4.98 0.92
C GLY A 35 -9.36 4.98 -0.60
N TYR A 36 -8.84 3.92 -1.25
CA TYR A 36 -8.94 3.76 -2.70
C TYR A 36 -10.39 3.64 -3.16
N GLY A 37 -11.21 2.87 -2.43
CA GLY A 37 -12.64 2.77 -2.72
C GLY A 37 -13.38 4.11 -2.58
N ASN A 38 -12.98 4.98 -1.65
CA ASN A 38 -13.53 6.34 -1.55
C ASN A 38 -13.19 7.20 -2.78
N VAL A 39 -11.95 7.13 -3.27
CA VAL A 39 -11.54 7.82 -4.51
C VAL A 39 -12.38 7.30 -5.69
N CYS A 40 -12.54 5.98 -5.80
CA CYS A 40 -13.43 5.38 -6.80
C CYS A 40 -14.88 5.83 -6.64
N GLY A 41 -15.39 6.05 -5.42
CA GLY A 41 -16.73 6.60 -5.19
C GLY A 41 -16.88 8.04 -5.66
N TYR A 42 -15.84 8.87 -5.57
CA TYR A 42 -15.84 10.22 -6.14
C TYR A 42 -15.84 10.22 -7.68
N LEU A 43 -15.10 9.30 -8.29
CA LEU A 43 -15.01 9.14 -9.74
C LEU A 43 -16.26 8.48 -10.34
N CYS A 44 -16.78 7.44 -9.68
CA CYS A 44 -17.87 6.59 -10.14
C CYS A 44 -19.16 6.83 -9.33
N LYS A 45 -19.65 8.07 -9.33
CA LYS A 45 -20.84 8.49 -8.54
C LYS A 45 -22.13 7.73 -8.86
N ASN A 46 -22.21 7.08 -10.02
CA ASN A 46 -23.40 6.36 -10.46
C ASN A 46 -23.46 4.91 -9.98
N MET A 47 -22.40 4.37 -9.36
CA MET A 47 -22.37 2.99 -8.93
C MET A 47 -22.95 2.82 -7.53
N ARG A 48 -23.90 1.90 -7.36
CA ARG A 48 -24.56 1.64 -6.07
C ARG A 48 -23.61 1.11 -5.00
N TYR A 49 -22.59 0.33 -5.41
CA TYR A 49 -21.58 -0.24 -4.51
C TYR A 49 -20.85 0.81 -3.64
N PHE A 50 -20.57 2.00 -4.20
CA PHE A 50 -19.88 3.08 -3.47
C PHE A 50 -20.82 3.97 -2.64
N LYS A 51 -22.10 3.60 -2.49
CA LYS A 51 -23.09 4.35 -1.70
C LYS A 51 -23.52 3.62 -0.43
N GLU A 52 -23.03 2.40 -0.22
CA GLU A 52 -23.43 1.53 0.87
C GLU A 52 -22.25 1.20 1.80
N GLY A 53 -22.52 0.84 3.05
CA GLY A 53 -21.53 0.37 4.02
C GLY A 53 -20.41 1.39 4.32
N GLU A 54 -19.15 0.94 4.21
CA GLU A 54 -17.95 1.75 4.48
C GLU A 54 -17.81 2.98 3.56
N TYR A 55 -18.48 2.99 2.40
CA TYR A 55 -18.42 4.06 1.40
C TYR A 55 -19.53 5.11 1.54
N LYS A 56 -20.44 4.94 2.51
CA LYS A 56 -21.50 5.93 2.79
C LYS A 56 -20.92 7.33 3.03
N ASN A 57 -19.78 7.40 3.72
CA ASN A 57 -19.01 8.62 3.92
C ASN A 57 -17.67 8.51 3.18
N LEU A 58 -17.65 9.00 1.94
CA LEU A 58 -16.46 9.00 1.08
C LEU A 58 -15.33 9.85 1.66
N ASN A 59 -15.65 11.00 2.27
CA ASN A 59 -14.68 11.82 2.99
C ASN A 59 -14.46 11.27 4.40
N ASN A 60 -13.55 10.31 4.53
CA ASN A 60 -13.17 9.76 5.83
C ASN A 60 -11.66 9.76 6.03
N ILE A 61 -11.23 9.47 7.25
CA ILE A 61 -9.81 9.51 7.63
C ILE A 61 -8.93 8.55 6.81
N LYS A 62 -9.48 7.44 6.31
CA LYS A 62 -8.75 6.49 5.46
C LYS A 62 -8.41 7.12 4.09
N LEU A 63 -9.25 8.04 3.58
CA LEU A 63 -8.95 8.83 2.38
C LEU A 63 -7.80 9.81 2.63
N TRP A 64 -7.85 10.54 3.75
CA TRP A 64 -6.77 11.47 4.12
C TRP A 64 -5.45 10.75 4.40
N PHE A 65 -5.51 9.58 5.02
CA PHE A 65 -4.35 8.71 5.18
C PHE A 65 -3.78 8.29 3.83
N LEU A 66 -4.62 7.89 2.88
CA LEU A 66 -4.19 7.53 1.53
C LEU A 66 -3.49 8.70 0.81
N ILE A 67 -4.01 9.92 0.93
CA ILE A 67 -3.40 11.14 0.36
C ILE A 67 -2.09 11.49 1.08
N GLY A 68 -2.02 11.25 2.39
CA GLY A 68 -0.84 11.49 3.20
C GLY A 68 0.37 10.63 2.81
N ILE A 69 0.17 9.43 2.27
CA ILE A 69 1.27 8.53 1.85
C ILE A 69 2.16 9.16 0.76
N PRO A 70 1.65 9.57 -0.41
CA PRO A 70 2.47 10.19 -1.44
C PRO A 70 3.02 11.56 -1.00
N LEU A 71 2.26 12.33 -0.23
CA LEU A 71 2.75 13.61 0.31
C LEU A 71 3.91 13.42 1.28
N GLY A 72 3.82 12.45 2.19
CA GLY A 72 4.90 12.08 3.10
C GLY A 72 6.14 11.60 2.36
N GLY A 73 5.95 10.77 1.31
CA GLY A 73 7.04 10.35 0.43
C GLY A 73 7.70 11.51 -0.29
N LEU A 74 6.92 12.47 -0.79
CA LEU A 74 7.44 13.67 -1.44
C LEU A 74 8.21 14.57 -0.47
N ILE A 75 7.66 14.84 0.72
CA ILE A 75 8.34 15.62 1.76
C ILE A 75 9.66 14.95 2.13
N SER A 76 9.63 13.63 2.38
CA SER A 76 10.83 12.85 2.68
C SER A 76 11.87 12.92 1.57
N GLY A 77 11.43 12.86 0.31
CA GLY A 77 12.30 12.98 -0.87
C GLY A 77 12.93 14.37 -1.01
N LEU A 78 12.17 15.43 -0.74
CA LEU A 78 12.65 16.82 -0.78
C LEU A 78 13.60 17.16 0.37
N THR A 79 13.45 16.51 1.53
CA THR A 79 14.35 16.68 2.69
C THR A 79 15.60 15.81 2.62
N SER A 80 15.66 14.87 1.67
CA SER A 80 16.83 14.01 1.50
C SER A 80 17.99 14.79 0.87
N GLU A 81 19.23 14.37 1.17
CA GLU A 81 20.43 14.99 0.60
C GLU A 81 20.54 14.80 -0.92
N GLN A 82 19.86 13.79 -1.46
CA GLN A 82 19.86 13.53 -2.90
C GLN A 82 18.78 14.33 -3.62
N PRO A 83 19.08 14.87 -4.82
CA PRO A 83 18.11 15.62 -5.60
C PRO A 83 16.96 14.72 -6.05
N TRP A 84 15.73 15.18 -5.77
CA TRP A 84 14.53 14.54 -6.28
C TRP A 84 14.51 14.60 -7.82
N HIS A 85 14.36 13.45 -8.46
CA HIS A 85 14.24 13.35 -9.91
C HIS A 85 13.02 12.51 -10.27
N LEU A 86 12.27 12.95 -11.28
CA LEU A 86 11.18 12.18 -11.84
C LEU A 86 11.79 11.12 -12.77
N SER A 87 11.75 9.86 -12.34
CA SER A 87 12.20 8.73 -13.16
C SER A 87 11.03 7.85 -13.57
N PHE A 88 11.06 7.39 -14.81
CA PHE A 88 10.22 6.31 -15.32
C PHE A 88 11.00 4.99 -15.45
N ASP A 89 12.27 5.01 -15.06
CA ASP A 89 13.11 3.81 -14.97
C ASP A 89 12.66 2.96 -13.78
N MET A 90 12.41 1.68 -14.04
CA MET A 90 12.02 0.71 -13.02
C MET A 90 13.19 -0.17 -12.57
N GLY A 91 14.41 0.12 -13.02
CA GLY A 91 15.62 -0.59 -12.62
C GLY A 91 15.55 -2.08 -12.97
N MET A 92 15.70 -2.94 -11.96
CA MET A 92 15.70 -4.41 -12.13
C MET A 92 14.42 -4.94 -12.80
N TYR A 93 13.29 -4.23 -12.69
CA TYR A 93 12.04 -4.66 -13.32
C TYR A 93 12.00 -4.43 -14.83
N ASP A 94 12.89 -3.61 -15.41
CA ASP A 94 12.94 -3.38 -16.86
C ASP A 94 13.42 -4.59 -17.66
N GLU A 95 14.09 -5.54 -17.00
CA GLU A 95 14.50 -6.82 -17.59
C GLU A 95 13.33 -7.78 -17.77
N ILE A 96 12.28 -7.66 -16.93
CA ILE A 96 11.15 -8.58 -16.91
C ILE A 96 9.89 -7.95 -17.54
N LEU A 97 9.73 -6.64 -17.41
CA LEU A 97 8.58 -5.94 -17.95
C LEU A 97 8.73 -5.76 -19.47
N PRO A 98 7.60 -5.71 -20.22
CA PRO A 98 7.61 -5.44 -21.65
C PRO A 98 8.35 -4.14 -21.98
N GLN A 99 9.13 -4.09 -23.06
CA GLN A 99 9.92 -2.89 -23.39
C GLN A 99 9.05 -1.67 -23.77
N SER A 100 7.83 -1.88 -24.28
CA SER A 100 6.95 -0.77 -24.65
C SER A 100 6.21 -0.19 -23.45
N ALA A 101 6.21 1.15 -23.32
CA ALA A 101 5.58 1.85 -22.20
C ALA A 101 4.09 1.51 -22.04
N ALA A 102 3.37 1.35 -23.17
CA ALA A 102 1.96 0.95 -23.15
C ALA A 102 1.76 -0.47 -22.59
N ALA A 103 2.62 -1.42 -22.96
CA ALA A 103 2.53 -2.78 -22.42
C ALA A 103 2.94 -2.84 -20.94
N LYS A 104 3.96 -2.06 -20.51
CA LYS A 104 4.28 -1.89 -19.07
C LYS A 104 3.06 -1.39 -18.29
N ALA A 105 2.41 -0.33 -18.79
CA ALA A 105 1.24 0.25 -18.14
C ALA A 105 0.10 -0.75 -18.02
N ILE A 106 -0.20 -1.51 -19.07
CA ILE A 106 -1.25 -2.54 -19.05
C ILE A 106 -0.91 -3.63 -18.03
N TRP A 107 0.33 -4.11 -18.01
CA TRP A 107 0.78 -5.15 -17.09
C TRP A 107 0.69 -4.72 -15.62
N LEU A 108 1.18 -3.52 -15.30
CA LEU A 108 1.13 -2.96 -13.95
C LEU A 108 -0.30 -2.69 -13.51
N THR A 109 -1.16 -2.23 -14.42
CA THR A 109 -2.58 -2.01 -14.13
C THR A 109 -3.24 -3.35 -13.81
N PHE A 110 -2.97 -4.40 -14.59
CA PHE A 110 -3.50 -5.74 -14.33
C PHE A 110 -3.02 -6.30 -12.98
N GLY A 111 -1.73 -6.14 -12.65
CA GLY A 111 -1.20 -6.49 -11.33
C GLY A 111 -1.88 -5.72 -10.19
N GLY A 112 -2.14 -4.42 -10.38
CA GLY A 112 -2.89 -3.59 -9.45
C GLY A 112 -4.34 -4.05 -9.26
N MET A 113 -5.01 -4.48 -10.33
CA MET A 113 -6.35 -5.06 -10.25
C MET A 113 -6.36 -6.35 -9.43
N LEU A 114 -5.40 -7.26 -9.66
CA LEU A 114 -5.26 -8.49 -8.89
C LEU A 114 -4.99 -8.21 -7.41
N LEU A 115 -4.11 -7.25 -7.11
CA LEU A 115 -3.83 -6.82 -5.74
C LEU A 115 -5.08 -6.26 -5.06
N GLY A 116 -5.84 -5.41 -5.75
CA GLY A 116 -7.09 -4.84 -5.24
C GLY A 116 -8.16 -5.90 -5.00
N PHE A 117 -8.32 -6.85 -5.93
CA PHE A 117 -9.21 -7.99 -5.79
C PHE A 117 -8.83 -8.87 -4.60
N GLY A 118 -7.55 -9.23 -4.48
CA GLY A 118 -7.03 -10.01 -3.35
C GLY A 118 -7.23 -9.32 -2.01
N ALA A 119 -6.95 -8.02 -1.91
CA ALA A 119 -7.19 -7.24 -0.69
C ALA A 119 -8.69 -7.22 -0.32
N ARG A 120 -9.59 -7.24 -1.30
CA ARG A 120 -11.03 -7.31 -1.01
C ARG A 120 -11.47 -8.69 -0.57
N LEU A 121 -10.93 -9.75 -1.17
CA LEU A 121 -11.17 -11.15 -0.76
C LEU A 121 -10.69 -11.41 0.67
N ALA A 122 -9.52 -10.88 1.05
CA ALA A 122 -8.99 -11.00 2.41
C ALA A 122 -9.75 -10.13 3.43
N GLY A 123 -10.53 -9.14 2.96
CA GLY A 123 -11.23 -8.18 3.80
C GLY A 123 -10.40 -6.95 4.19
N ALA A 124 -9.07 -7.00 4.05
CA ALA A 124 -8.17 -5.87 4.16
C ALA A 124 -6.88 -6.03 3.32
N CYS A 125 -6.14 -4.93 3.13
CA CYS A 125 -4.78 -4.95 2.57
C CYS A 125 -3.71 -5.30 3.62
N THR A 126 -2.46 -5.37 3.17
CA THR A 126 -1.27 -5.57 4.01
C THR A 126 -1.22 -4.60 5.20
N THR A 127 -1.57 -3.32 5.02
CA THR A 127 -1.65 -2.36 6.14
C THR A 127 -2.66 -2.80 7.21
N GLY A 128 -3.82 -3.32 6.81
CA GLY A 128 -4.85 -3.76 7.75
C GLY A 128 -4.48 -5.07 8.45
N HIS A 129 -3.96 -6.06 7.73
CA HIS A 129 -3.61 -7.36 8.30
C HIS A 129 -2.24 -7.37 9.00
N ALA A 130 -1.18 -6.85 8.38
CA ALA A 130 0.17 -6.93 8.91
C ALA A 130 0.45 -5.85 9.97
N LEU A 131 0.10 -4.58 9.72
CA LEU A 131 0.40 -3.50 10.67
C LEU A 131 -0.61 -3.48 11.82
N VAL A 132 -1.90 -3.33 11.53
CA VAL A 132 -2.92 -3.22 12.59
C VAL A 132 -3.26 -4.60 13.17
N GLY A 133 -3.60 -5.55 12.31
CA GLY A 133 -4.01 -6.89 12.73
C GLY A 133 -2.89 -7.69 13.40
N GLY A 134 -1.65 -7.51 12.95
CA GLY A 134 -0.46 -8.09 13.56
C GLY A 134 -0.18 -7.52 14.94
N ALA A 135 -0.32 -6.19 15.12
CA ALA A 135 -0.16 -5.55 16.42
C ALA A 135 -1.23 -5.97 17.44
N MET A 136 -2.47 -6.25 16.98
CA MET A 136 -3.55 -6.79 17.81
C MET A 136 -3.47 -8.30 18.04
N LEU A 137 -2.44 -8.96 17.49
CA LEU A 137 -2.22 -10.41 17.57
C LEU A 137 -3.45 -11.23 17.11
N ASN A 138 -4.17 -10.74 16.11
CA ASN A 138 -5.38 -11.38 15.61
C ASN A 138 -5.02 -12.58 14.69
N PRO A 139 -5.38 -13.82 15.04
CA PRO A 139 -4.98 -15.02 14.27
C PRO A 139 -5.28 -14.98 12.77
N PRO A 140 -6.48 -14.60 12.29
CA PRO A 140 -6.76 -14.49 10.86
C PRO A 140 -5.88 -13.43 10.15
N SER A 141 -5.53 -12.35 10.84
CA SER A 141 -4.64 -11.33 10.27
C SER A 141 -3.19 -11.79 10.20
N LEU A 142 -2.72 -12.56 11.18
CA LEU A 142 -1.40 -13.18 11.14
C LEU A 142 -1.30 -14.19 10.00
N LEU A 143 -2.33 -15.03 9.83
CA LEU A 143 -2.38 -15.97 8.71
C LEU A 143 -2.37 -15.24 7.36
N ALA A 144 -3.20 -14.20 7.19
CA ALA A 144 -3.21 -13.40 5.98
C ALA A 144 -1.84 -12.74 5.72
N GLY A 145 -1.19 -12.21 6.77
CA GLY A 145 0.15 -11.65 6.69
C GLY A 145 1.20 -12.65 6.21
N VAL A 146 1.20 -13.87 6.76
CA VAL A 146 2.10 -14.96 6.33
C VAL A 146 1.85 -15.32 4.87
N VAL A 147 0.60 -15.47 4.45
CA VAL A 147 0.25 -15.81 3.06
C VAL A 147 0.69 -14.71 2.09
N PHE A 148 0.45 -13.43 2.41
CA PHE A 148 0.90 -12.31 1.59
C PHE A 148 2.43 -12.30 1.45
N PHE A 149 3.16 -12.45 2.55
CA PHE A 149 4.62 -12.46 2.52
C PHE A 149 5.19 -13.65 1.76
N MET A 150 4.64 -14.85 1.97
CA MET A 150 5.03 -16.06 1.24
C MET A 150 4.75 -15.93 -0.27
N SER A 151 3.58 -15.41 -0.65
CA SER A 151 3.26 -15.18 -2.07
C SER A 151 4.21 -14.17 -2.72
N ALA A 152 4.60 -13.11 -1.99
CA ALA A 152 5.55 -12.12 -2.48
C ALA A 152 6.93 -12.75 -2.68
N MET A 153 7.43 -13.50 -1.69
CA MET A 153 8.71 -14.23 -1.79
C MET A 153 8.71 -15.19 -2.98
N ILE A 154 7.69 -16.04 -3.11
CA ILE A 154 7.58 -16.99 -4.23
C ILE A 154 7.55 -16.24 -5.57
N THR A 155 6.77 -15.17 -5.66
CA THR A 155 6.65 -14.38 -6.90
C THR A 155 7.99 -13.74 -7.27
N THR A 156 8.69 -13.14 -6.30
CA THR A 156 10.03 -12.57 -6.52
C THR A 156 11.04 -13.64 -6.94
N HIS A 157 11.05 -14.81 -6.29
CA HIS A 157 11.90 -15.94 -6.67
C HIS A 157 11.62 -16.43 -8.11
N LEU A 158 10.34 -16.53 -8.50
CA LEU A 158 9.97 -16.94 -9.86
C LEU A 158 10.35 -15.91 -10.92
N LEU A 159 10.25 -14.63 -10.59
CA LEU A 159 10.53 -13.52 -11.52
C LEU A 159 12.03 -13.30 -11.71
N PHE A 160 12.79 -13.25 -10.61
CA PHE A 160 14.20 -12.85 -10.62
C PHE A 160 15.17 -14.02 -10.49
N GLY A 161 14.70 -15.23 -10.19
CA GLY A 161 15.56 -16.41 -10.02
C GLY A 161 16.59 -16.29 -8.90
N THR A 162 16.43 -15.32 -7.99
CA THR A 162 17.23 -15.15 -6.77
C THR A 162 16.86 -16.16 -5.69
#